data_AF-A0A8J6M568-F1
#
_entry.id   AF-A0A8J6M568-F1
#
_cell.length_a   1.000
_cell.length_b   1.000
_cell.length_c   1.000
_cell.angle_alpha   90.00
_cell.angle_beta   90.00
_cell.angle_gamma   90.00
#
_symmetry.space_group_name_H-M   'P 1'
#
loop_
_entity.id
_entity.type
_entity.pdbx_description
1 polymer ?
#
loop_
_entity_poly.entity_id
_entity_poly.type
_entity_poly.pdbx_seq_one_letter_code
_entity_poly.pdbx_strand_id
1 'polypeptide(L)'
;MGNICVFCGKKLGLLDRYFFEVFKTKQTACKECLERLSALSGPELEAEKERLLASPDLEDADVARRNSALRRPCSACGGTMECAQTGLTLGRDGGGGLMAMAMPSYDVDVYACPQCGRVELFTAGFLTKRNVPDKPEDVTCPVCGTKHSPLINCPNCALNRRTVQKETPRGGGKKPPWEK
;
A
#
# COMPACT_ATOMS: atom_id res chain seq x y z
N MET A 1 2.95 12.22 -4.85
CA MET A 1 4.09 11.61 -5.55
C MET A 1 5.33 11.84 -4.72
N GLY A 2 5.80 10.75 -4.13
CA GLY A 2 7.01 10.71 -3.33
C GLY A 2 8.23 11.16 -4.12
N ASN A 3 9.21 11.66 -3.41
CA ASN A 3 10.54 11.95 -3.91
C ASN A 3 11.57 11.06 -3.23
N ILE A 4 11.16 9.89 -2.75
CA ILE A 4 12.00 8.94 -2.04
C ILE A 4 11.91 7.61 -2.80
N CYS A 5 13.05 6.96 -2.99
CA CYS A 5 13.08 5.63 -3.56
C CYS A 5 12.51 4.61 -2.57
N VAL A 6 11.45 3.90 -2.96
CA VAL A 6 10.77 2.91 -2.12
C VAL A 6 11.68 1.76 -1.67
N PHE A 7 12.75 1.46 -2.42
CA PHE A 7 13.66 0.36 -2.12
C PHE A 7 14.80 0.73 -1.16
N CYS A 8 15.35 1.94 -1.29
CA CYS A 8 16.58 2.33 -0.58
C CYS A 8 16.45 3.59 0.28
N GLY A 9 15.29 4.25 0.31
CA GLY A 9 15.05 5.46 1.10
C GLY A 9 15.78 6.71 0.60
N LYS A 10 16.46 6.64 -0.55
CA LYS A 10 17.20 7.78 -1.11
C LYS A 10 16.24 8.85 -1.63
N LYS A 11 16.48 10.11 -1.24
CA LYS A 11 15.76 11.27 -1.80
C LYS A 11 16.20 11.53 -3.24
N LEU A 12 15.24 11.73 -4.14
CA LEU A 12 15.44 11.82 -5.58
C LEU A 12 15.12 13.21 -6.13
N GLY A 13 15.98 13.70 -7.01
CA GLY A 13 15.72 14.86 -7.87
C GLY A 13 14.57 14.58 -8.84
N LEU A 14 14.07 15.60 -9.54
CA LEU A 14 12.98 15.42 -10.52
C LEU A 14 13.34 14.47 -11.66
N LEU A 15 14.61 14.48 -12.10
CA LEU A 15 15.10 13.67 -13.23
C LEU A 15 15.52 12.25 -12.82
N ASP A 16 15.74 12.00 -11.53
CA ASP A 16 16.20 10.71 -11.02
C ASP A 16 15.06 9.78 -10.58
N ARG A 17 13.80 10.24 -10.73
CA ARG A 17 12.59 9.52 -10.32
C ARG A 17 12.08 8.67 -11.47
N TYR A 18 12.07 7.37 -11.23
CA TYR A 18 11.41 6.40 -12.09
C TYR A 18 10.17 5.88 -11.39
N PHE A 19 9.16 5.54 -12.19
CA PHE A 19 7.90 5.01 -11.68
C PHE A 19 7.67 3.62 -12.24
N PHE A 20 7.15 2.74 -11.40
CA PHE A 20 6.71 1.42 -11.78
C PHE A 20 5.42 1.08 -11.03
N GLU A 21 4.64 0.14 -11.57
CA GLU A 21 3.42 -0.33 -10.93
C GLU A 21 3.70 -1.63 -10.18
N VAL A 22 3.27 -1.70 -8.93
CA VAL A 22 3.27 -2.93 -8.13
C VAL A 22 2.05 -2.89 -7.21
N PHE A 23 1.36 -4.02 -7.07
CA PHE A 23 0.11 -4.11 -6.28
C PHE A 23 -0.94 -3.05 -6.67
N LYS A 24 -1.04 -2.71 -7.96
CA LYS A 24 -1.92 -1.65 -8.49
C LYS A 24 -1.68 -0.27 -7.88
N THR A 25 -0.47 -0.04 -7.38
CA THR A 25 -0.02 1.26 -6.87
C THR A 25 1.21 1.70 -7.65
N LYS A 26 1.34 3.00 -7.88
CA LYS A 26 2.48 3.59 -8.57
C LYS A 26 3.55 3.93 -7.54
N GLN A 27 4.71 3.29 -7.64
CA GLN A 27 5.82 3.46 -6.72
C GLN A 27 6.97 4.22 -7.36
N THR A 28 7.68 5.01 -6.56
CA THR A 28 8.86 5.76 -6.97
C THR A 28 10.15 5.00 -6.65
N ALA A 29 11.06 4.86 -7.62
CA ALA A 29 12.38 4.26 -7.44
C ALA A 29 13.48 5.09 -8.11
N CYS A 30 14.73 4.91 -7.64
CA CYS A 30 15.90 5.39 -8.37
C CYS A 30 16.25 4.43 -9.52
N LYS A 31 17.07 4.90 -10.46
CA LYS A 31 17.54 4.11 -11.61
C LYS A 31 18.15 2.77 -11.19
N GLU A 32 19.10 2.79 -10.26
CA GLU A 32 19.84 1.61 -9.80
C GLU A 32 18.92 0.53 -9.21
N CYS A 33 17.95 0.93 -8.38
CA CYS A 33 17.00 -0.01 -7.78
C CYS A 33 16.03 -0.56 -8.82
N LEU A 34 15.60 0.25 -9.80
CA LEU A 34 14.74 -0.21 -10.87
C LEU A 34 15.46 -1.20 -11.80
N GLU A 35 16.71 -0.92 -12.16
CA GLU A 35 17.56 -1.82 -12.94
C GLU A 35 17.74 -3.16 -12.22
N ARG A 36 18.04 -3.13 -10.92
CA ARG A 36 18.11 -4.35 -10.09
C ARG A 36 16.79 -5.11 -10.10
N LEU A 37 15.66 -4.42 -9.90
CA LEU A 37 14.34 -5.06 -9.91
C LEU A 37 14.06 -5.75 -11.25
N SER A 38 14.40 -5.09 -12.37
CA SER A 38 14.19 -5.61 -13.73
C SER A 38 15.03 -6.84 -14.06
N ALA A 39 16.14 -7.03 -13.35
CA ALA A 39 17.00 -8.20 -13.49
C ALA A 39 16.48 -9.42 -12.71
N LEU A 40 15.54 -9.24 -11.79
CA LEU A 40 14.96 -10.33 -11.00
C LEU A 40 13.87 -11.06 -11.79
N SER A 41 13.70 -12.35 -11.51
CA SER A 41 12.61 -13.14 -12.08
C SER A 41 12.10 -14.19 -11.08
N GLY A 42 10.90 -14.72 -11.34
CA GLY A 42 10.32 -15.80 -10.55
C GLY A 42 10.32 -15.52 -9.04
N PRO A 43 10.85 -16.44 -8.21
CA PRO A 43 10.75 -16.34 -6.75
C PRO A 43 11.54 -15.15 -6.18
N GLU A 44 12.65 -14.74 -6.80
CA GLU A 44 13.46 -13.62 -6.30
C GLU A 44 12.74 -12.28 -6.49
N LEU A 45 12.08 -12.12 -7.65
CA LEU A 45 11.25 -10.95 -7.91
C LEU A 45 10.07 -10.88 -6.92
N GLU A 46 9.45 -12.03 -6.63
CA GLU A 46 8.36 -12.11 -5.67
C GLU A 46 8.80 -11.77 -4.25
N ALA A 47 9.95 -12.28 -3.81
CA ALA A 47 10.52 -11.91 -2.52
C ALA A 47 10.85 -10.41 -2.44
N GLU A 48 11.34 -9.80 -3.52
CA GLU A 48 11.60 -8.35 -3.56
C GLU A 48 10.30 -7.53 -3.48
N LYS A 49 9.22 -7.97 -4.16
CA LYS A 49 7.89 -7.37 -4.04
C LYS A 49 7.32 -7.49 -2.63
N GLU A 50 7.52 -8.63 -1.96
CA GLU A 50 7.12 -8.78 -0.55
C GLU A 50 7.92 -7.86 0.37
N ARG A 51 9.24 -7.75 0.17
CA ARG A 51 10.07 -6.80 0.94
C ARG A 51 9.62 -5.35 0.76
N LEU A 52 9.16 -4.98 -0.44
CA LEU A 52 8.63 -3.66 -0.72
C LEU A 52 7.41 -3.31 0.14
N LEU A 53 6.56 -4.27 0.52
CA LEU A 53 5.40 -4.03 1.40
C LEU A 53 5.78 -3.57 2.82
N ALA A 54 7.00 -3.89 3.25
CA ALA A 54 7.57 -3.47 4.54
C ALA A 54 8.29 -2.12 4.46
N SER A 55 8.40 -1.50 3.27
CA SER A 55 9.08 -0.22 3.12
C SER A 55 8.32 0.89 3.84
N PRO A 56 9.01 1.75 4.62
CA PRO A 56 8.40 2.94 5.22
C PRO A 56 8.01 3.99 4.17
N ASP A 57 8.62 3.94 2.98
CA ASP A 57 8.42 4.89 1.88
C ASP A 57 7.43 4.36 0.83
N LEU A 58 6.66 3.33 1.17
CA LEU A 58 5.64 2.74 0.31
C LEU A 58 4.51 3.74 0.05
N GLU A 59 4.33 4.13 -1.21
CA GLU A 59 3.22 5.01 -1.63
C GLU A 59 1.90 4.24 -1.58
N ASP A 60 0.82 4.88 -1.14
CA ASP A 60 -0.50 4.27 -1.01
C ASP A 60 -0.46 2.92 -0.25
N ALA A 61 0.30 2.85 0.84
CA ALA A 61 0.66 1.63 1.53
C ALA A 61 -0.55 0.75 1.94
N ASP A 62 -1.66 1.36 2.37
CA ASP A 62 -2.89 0.63 2.71
C ASP A 62 -3.52 -0.03 1.47
N VAL A 63 -3.48 0.63 0.32
CA VAL A 63 -3.97 0.10 -0.95
C VAL A 63 -3.04 -1.01 -1.44
N ALA A 64 -1.73 -0.80 -1.40
CA ALA A 64 -0.74 -1.80 -1.78
C ALA A 64 -0.87 -3.08 -0.93
N ARG A 65 -0.97 -2.94 0.40
CA ARG A 65 -1.17 -4.07 1.33
C ARG A 65 -2.52 -4.76 1.16
N ARG A 66 -3.58 -4.00 0.91
CA ARG A 66 -4.89 -4.58 0.57
C ARG A 66 -4.79 -5.41 -0.71
N ASN A 67 -4.21 -4.85 -1.76
CA ASN A 67 -4.10 -5.53 -3.06
C ASN A 67 -3.15 -6.73 -3.01
N SER A 68 -2.08 -6.68 -2.20
CA SER A 68 -1.23 -7.84 -1.98
C SER A 68 -1.98 -8.97 -1.27
N ALA A 69 -2.87 -8.66 -0.33
CA ALA A 69 -3.72 -9.65 0.34
C ALA A 69 -4.78 -10.28 -0.58
N LEU A 70 -5.09 -9.65 -1.73
CA LEU A 70 -6.00 -10.19 -2.73
C LEU A 70 -5.32 -11.16 -3.72
N ARG A 71 -4.00 -11.31 -3.64
CA ARG A 71 -3.26 -12.25 -4.51
C ARG A 71 -3.66 -13.69 -4.23
N ARG A 72 -3.50 -14.55 -5.24
CA ARG A 72 -3.94 -15.95 -5.19
C ARG A 72 -2.88 -16.88 -5.75
N PRO A 73 -2.73 -18.10 -5.22
CA PRO A 73 -1.87 -19.10 -5.83
C PRO A 73 -2.48 -19.58 -7.16
N CYS A 74 -1.65 -19.71 -8.17
CA CYS A 74 -2.01 -20.24 -9.48
C CYS A 74 -2.35 -21.72 -9.35
N SER A 75 -3.52 -22.11 -9.84
CA SER A 75 -3.97 -23.51 -9.81
C SER A 75 -3.08 -24.47 -10.62
N ALA A 76 -2.25 -23.95 -11.53
CA ALA A 76 -1.36 -24.74 -12.37
C ALA A 76 -0.02 -25.06 -11.71
N CYS A 77 0.61 -24.04 -11.15
CA CYS A 77 2.03 -24.09 -10.74
C CYS A 77 2.26 -23.64 -9.30
N GLY A 78 1.22 -23.22 -8.57
CA GLY A 78 1.32 -22.68 -7.22
C GLY A 78 1.84 -21.24 -7.12
N GLY A 79 2.31 -20.66 -8.23
CA GLY A 79 2.85 -19.32 -8.29
C GLY A 79 1.88 -18.20 -7.92
N THR A 80 2.37 -17.12 -7.33
CA THR A 80 1.49 -16.02 -6.88
C THR A 80 0.99 -15.19 -8.07
N MET A 81 -0.33 -15.23 -8.32
CA MET A 81 -0.98 -14.45 -9.37
C MET A 81 -1.23 -13.02 -8.95
N GLU A 82 -1.25 -12.14 -9.95
CA GLU A 82 -1.60 -10.73 -9.80
C GLU A 82 -2.93 -10.45 -10.48
N CYS A 83 -3.74 -9.57 -9.89
CA CYS A 83 -4.99 -9.12 -10.50
C CYS A 83 -4.64 -8.22 -11.69
N ALA A 84 -4.85 -8.70 -12.91
CA ALA A 84 -4.61 -7.96 -14.13
C ALA A 84 -5.71 -6.92 -14.37
N GLN A 85 -6.97 -7.32 -14.18
CA GLN A 85 -8.16 -6.49 -14.42
C GLN A 85 -9.24 -6.78 -13.37
N THR A 86 -9.91 -5.76 -12.86
CA THR A 86 -11.09 -5.93 -11.99
C THR A 86 -12.37 -5.56 -12.74
N GLY A 87 -13.49 -6.18 -12.36
CA GLY A 87 -14.82 -5.84 -12.87
C GLY A 87 -14.97 -5.94 -14.39
N LEU A 88 -14.30 -6.90 -15.03
CA LEU A 88 -14.50 -7.19 -16.44
C LEU A 88 -15.87 -7.84 -16.63
N THR A 89 -16.75 -7.18 -17.38
CA THR A 89 -18.09 -7.71 -17.69
C THR A 89 -18.01 -8.70 -18.85
N LEU A 90 -18.31 -9.97 -18.58
CA LEU A 90 -18.46 -11.00 -19.61
C LEU A 90 -19.89 -11.00 -20.17
N GLY A 91 -20.04 -11.36 -21.45
CA GLY A 91 -21.33 -11.63 -22.08
C GLY A 91 -22.03 -10.41 -22.69
N ARG A 92 -21.49 -9.19 -22.52
CA ARG A 92 -22.05 -7.97 -23.13
C ARG A 92 -21.45 -7.63 -24.51
N ASP A 93 -20.44 -8.39 -24.93
CA ASP A 93 -19.59 -8.03 -26.08
C ASP A 93 -20.10 -8.59 -27.43
N GLY A 94 -21.31 -9.16 -27.45
CA GLY A 94 -21.81 -9.96 -28.58
C GLY A 94 -22.77 -9.28 -29.56
N GLY A 95 -23.29 -8.08 -29.27
CA GLY A 95 -24.27 -7.45 -30.17
C GLY A 95 -24.53 -5.99 -29.84
N GLY A 96 -23.99 -5.07 -30.65
CA GLY A 96 -24.28 -3.64 -30.51
C GLY A 96 -25.79 -3.33 -30.49
N GLY A 97 -26.16 -2.24 -29.82
CA GLY A 97 -27.55 -1.79 -29.73
C GLY A 97 -28.32 -2.39 -28.55
N LEU A 98 -29.65 -2.33 -28.64
CA LEU A 98 -30.57 -2.69 -27.54
C LEU A 98 -30.45 -4.16 -27.09
N MET A 99 -29.97 -5.05 -27.97
CA MET A 99 -29.84 -6.49 -27.68
C MET A 99 -28.71 -6.81 -26.69
N ALA A 100 -27.60 -6.05 -26.69
CA ALA A 100 -26.54 -6.21 -25.67
C ALA A 100 -27.03 -5.90 -24.25
N MET A 101 -28.06 -5.05 -24.09
CA MET A 101 -28.62 -4.73 -22.77
C MET A 101 -29.52 -5.85 -22.22
N ALA A 102 -30.05 -6.70 -23.08
CA ALA A 102 -30.89 -7.83 -22.69
C ALA A 102 -30.10 -9.13 -22.44
N MET A 103 -28.81 -9.14 -22.83
CA MET A 103 -27.94 -10.31 -22.61
C MET A 103 -27.49 -10.39 -21.15
N PRO A 104 -27.49 -11.59 -20.55
CA PRO A 104 -26.98 -11.77 -19.19
C PRO A 104 -25.49 -11.42 -19.16
N SER A 105 -25.12 -10.55 -18.22
CA SER A 105 -23.75 -10.14 -18.01
C SER A 105 -23.22 -10.69 -16.69
N TYR A 106 -21.93 -11.03 -16.65
CA TYR A 106 -21.29 -11.53 -15.43
C TYR A 106 -19.94 -10.84 -15.20
N ASP A 107 -19.78 -10.20 -14.05
CA ASP A 107 -18.56 -9.45 -13.74
C ASP A 107 -17.52 -10.34 -13.07
N VAL A 108 -16.31 -10.32 -13.64
CA VAL A 108 -15.16 -11.09 -13.16
C VAL A 108 -13.93 -10.22 -12.90
N ASP A 109 -13.11 -10.63 -11.94
CA ASP A 109 -11.74 -10.18 -11.79
C ASP A 109 -10.80 -11.17 -12.51
N VAL A 110 -9.90 -10.65 -13.34
CA VAL A 110 -8.93 -11.41 -14.13
C VAL A 110 -7.61 -11.45 -13.38
N TYR A 111 -7.10 -12.65 -13.13
CA TYR A 111 -5.79 -12.87 -12.51
C TYR A 111 -4.86 -13.55 -13.49
N ALA A 112 -3.63 -13.04 -13.62
CA ALA A 112 -2.61 -13.61 -14.50
C ALA A 112 -1.43 -14.11 -13.67
N CYS A 113 -0.97 -15.32 -13.99
CA CYS A 113 0.22 -15.91 -13.40
C CYS A 113 1.45 -15.50 -14.23
N PRO A 114 2.39 -14.73 -13.67
CA PRO A 114 3.60 -14.34 -14.39
C PRO A 114 4.56 -15.52 -14.62
N GLN A 115 4.41 -16.63 -13.87
CA GLN A 115 5.31 -17.78 -13.97
C GLN A 115 4.95 -18.74 -15.11
N CYS A 116 3.66 -19.00 -15.34
CA CYS A 116 3.22 -19.96 -16.36
C CYS A 116 2.25 -19.38 -17.41
N GLY A 117 1.92 -18.08 -17.31
CA GLY A 117 1.01 -17.41 -18.24
C GLY A 117 -0.47 -17.79 -18.08
N ARG A 118 -0.82 -18.66 -17.11
CA ARG A 118 -2.23 -19.02 -16.86
C ARG A 118 -3.02 -17.78 -16.44
N VAL A 119 -4.22 -17.66 -16.99
CA VAL A 119 -5.21 -16.67 -16.59
C VAL A 119 -6.38 -17.37 -15.90
N GLU A 120 -6.81 -16.82 -14.77
CA GLU A 120 -7.94 -17.32 -13.99
C GLU A 120 -8.96 -16.20 -13.75
N LEU A 121 -10.24 -16.55 -13.82
CA LEU A 121 -11.35 -15.62 -13.65
C LEU A 121 -12.05 -15.90 -12.33
N PHE A 122 -12.29 -14.86 -11.54
CA PHE A 122 -13.00 -14.94 -10.26
C PHE A 122 -14.18 -14.00 -10.27
N THR A 123 -15.26 -14.32 -9.54
CA THR A 123 -16.38 -13.38 -9.37
C THR A 123 -15.88 -12.04 -8.82
N ALA A 124 -16.26 -10.95 -9.47
CA ALA A 124 -15.79 -9.62 -9.12
C ALA A 124 -16.09 -9.26 -7.66
N GLY A 125 -15.09 -8.76 -6.93
CA GLY A 125 -15.24 -8.30 -5.56
C GLY A 125 -15.54 -9.40 -4.53
N PHE A 126 -15.35 -10.67 -4.86
CA PHE A 126 -15.60 -11.77 -3.92
C PHE A 126 -14.67 -11.72 -2.70
N LEU A 127 -13.40 -11.36 -2.89
CA LEU A 127 -12.42 -11.27 -1.79
C LEU A 127 -12.50 -9.97 -1.00
N THR A 128 -12.81 -8.85 -1.65
CA THR A 128 -13.00 -7.57 -0.96
C THR A 128 -14.16 -7.68 0.05
N LYS A 129 -15.19 -8.48 -0.27
CA LYS A 129 -16.31 -8.77 0.63
C LYS A 129 -15.98 -9.72 1.79
N ARG A 130 -14.92 -10.54 1.71
CA ARG A 130 -14.59 -11.56 2.73
C ARG A 130 -13.40 -11.23 3.62
N ASN A 131 -12.43 -10.42 3.16
CA ASN A 131 -11.11 -10.31 3.81
C ASN A 131 -10.66 -8.87 4.16
N VAL A 132 -11.52 -7.86 4.01
CA VAL A 132 -11.17 -6.49 4.38
C VAL A 132 -12.28 -5.92 5.25
N PRO A 133 -12.09 -5.79 6.58
CA PRO A 133 -12.88 -4.84 7.35
C PRO A 133 -12.68 -3.47 6.69
N ASP A 134 -13.76 -2.85 6.23
CA ASP A 134 -13.74 -1.58 5.47
C ASP A 134 -12.99 -0.46 6.22
N LYS A 135 -12.87 -0.59 7.54
CA LYS A 135 -11.99 0.17 8.43
C LYS A 135 -11.33 -0.76 9.44
N PRO A 136 -10.03 -0.58 9.77
CA PRO A 136 -9.51 -1.08 11.04
C PRO A 136 -10.36 -0.46 12.14
N GLU A 137 -10.93 -1.30 13.00
CA GLU A 137 -11.75 -0.85 14.12
C GLU A 137 -10.95 0.11 15.02
N ASP A 138 -11.51 1.29 15.28
CA ASP A 138 -10.85 2.31 16.09
C ASP A 138 -10.55 1.75 17.49
N VAL A 139 -9.28 1.81 17.90
CA VAL A 139 -8.87 1.42 19.24
C VAL A 139 -9.10 2.55 20.22
N THR A 140 -9.47 2.22 21.45
CA THR A 140 -9.61 3.20 22.52
C THR A 140 -8.25 3.37 23.21
N CYS A 141 -7.70 4.59 23.19
CA CYS A 141 -6.43 4.87 23.86
C CYS A 141 -6.52 4.55 25.35
N PRO A 142 -5.64 3.71 25.91
CA PRO A 142 -5.69 3.34 27.33
C PRO A 142 -5.32 4.49 28.27
N VAL A 143 -4.72 5.58 27.74
CA VAL A 143 -4.25 6.72 28.53
C VAL A 143 -5.33 7.79 28.68
N CYS A 144 -6.05 8.11 27.59
CA CYS A 144 -7.00 9.23 27.58
C CYS A 144 -8.42 8.85 27.13
N GLY A 145 -8.68 7.57 26.84
CA GLY A 145 -10.00 7.10 26.40
C GLY A 145 -10.43 7.56 25.01
N THR A 146 -9.58 8.27 24.26
CA THR A 146 -9.92 8.75 22.91
C THR A 146 -9.81 7.60 21.91
N LYS A 147 -10.82 7.42 21.07
CA LYS A 147 -10.80 6.47 19.95
C LYS A 147 -9.90 6.99 18.83
N HIS A 148 -9.02 6.14 18.31
CA HIS A 148 -8.17 6.46 17.16
C HIS A 148 -7.83 5.21 16.36
N SER A 149 -7.36 5.38 15.12
CA SER A 149 -6.87 4.28 14.31
C SER A 149 -5.69 3.56 14.99
N PRO A 150 -5.63 2.21 14.96
CA PRO A 150 -4.51 1.44 15.51
C PRO A 150 -3.20 1.66 14.76
N LEU A 151 -3.24 2.25 13.56
CA LEU A 151 -2.08 2.50 12.72
C LEU A 151 -1.28 3.75 13.14
N ILE A 152 -1.81 4.54 14.08
CA ILE A 152 -1.16 5.76 14.58
C ILE A 152 -1.12 5.78 16.11
N ASN A 153 -0.08 6.41 16.66
CA ASN A 153 -0.05 6.75 18.09
C ASN A 153 -1.18 7.73 18.43
N CYS A 154 -1.71 7.63 19.66
CA CYS A 154 -2.84 8.46 20.08
C CYS A 154 -2.57 9.95 19.83
N PRO A 155 -3.31 10.60 18.90
CA PRO A 155 -3.04 11.98 18.52
C PRO A 155 -3.30 12.94 19.68
N ASN A 156 -4.28 12.62 20.54
CA ASN A 156 -4.63 13.44 21.69
C ASN A 156 -3.52 13.43 22.76
N CYS A 157 -2.96 12.25 23.06
CA CYS A 157 -1.81 12.15 23.98
C CYS A 157 -0.55 12.81 23.42
N ALA A 158 -0.32 12.73 22.11
CA ALA A 158 0.81 13.38 21.45
C ALA A 158 0.73 14.91 21.55
N LEU A 159 -0.47 15.49 21.45
CA LEU A 159 -0.69 16.93 21.62
C LEU A 159 -0.54 17.37 23.08
N ASN A 160 -1.08 16.61 24.03
CA ASN A 160 -0.96 16.93 25.47
C ASN A 160 0.46 16.75 26.04
N ARG A 161 1.31 15.92 25.44
CA ARG A 161 2.74 15.87 25.83
C ARG A 161 3.49 17.15 25.45
N ARG A 162 3.08 17.82 24.36
CA ARG A 162 3.73 19.07 23.91
C ARG A 162 3.34 20.27 24.76
N THR A 163 2.18 20.27 25.40
CA THR A 163 1.76 21.38 26.28
C THR A 163 2.50 21.34 27.62
N VAL A 164 2.74 20.15 28.19
CA VAL A 164 3.48 20.00 29.46
C VAL A 164 4.96 20.39 29.34
N GLN A 165 5.60 20.18 28.18
CA GLN A 165 7.00 20.61 27.98
C GLN A 165 7.17 22.11 27.70
N LYS A 166 6.08 22.88 27.54
CA LYS A 166 6.15 24.31 27.25
C LYS A 166 6.21 25.19 28.50
N GLU A 167 6.17 24.61 29.70
CA GLU A 167 6.40 25.31 30.95
C GLU A 167 7.91 25.32 31.26
N THR A 168 8.60 26.34 30.74
CA THR A 168 9.95 26.67 31.20
C THR A 168 9.90 27.08 32.68
N PRO A 169 10.83 26.63 33.54
CA PRO A 169 10.89 27.11 34.92
C PRO A 169 11.24 28.60 34.90
N ARG A 170 10.29 29.45 35.33
CA ARG A 170 10.57 30.87 35.56
C ARG A 170 11.39 31.02 36.84
N GLY A 171 12.67 31.33 36.65
CA GLY A 171 13.41 32.37 37.39
C GLY A 171 13.59 32.20 38.90
N GLY A 172 14.78 31.76 39.30
CA GLY A 172 15.36 32.01 40.62
C GLY A 172 16.86 32.20 40.48
N GLY A 173 17.32 33.44 40.42
CA GLY A 173 18.70 33.79 40.08
C GLY A 173 19.71 33.53 41.20
N LYS A 174 20.91 33.08 40.80
CA LYS A 174 22.17 33.43 41.45
C LYS A 174 23.20 33.70 40.35
N LYS A 175 23.80 34.89 40.36
CA LYS A 175 24.89 35.26 39.45
C LYS A 175 26.12 34.38 39.70
N PRO A 176 26.87 33.99 38.66
CA PRO A 176 28.12 33.26 38.84
C PRO A 176 29.25 34.15 39.39
N PRO A 177 30.19 33.58 40.16
CA PRO A 177 31.10 34.30 41.06
C PRO A 177 32.36 34.94 40.43
N TRP A 178 32.32 35.39 39.17
CA TRP A 178 33.49 36.02 38.52
C TRP A 178 33.24 37.37 37.84
N GLU A 179 32.11 38.03 38.14
CA GLU A 179 32.01 39.48 37.95
C GLU A 179 32.52 40.18 39.22
N LYS A 180 33.48 41.09 39.04
CA LYS A 180 34.36 41.71 40.06
C LYS A 180 33.63 42.39 41.22
#